data_AF-A0A7W0AP51-F1
#
_entry.id   AF-A0A7W0AP51-F1
#
_cell.length_a   1.000
_cell.length_b   1.000
_cell.length_c   1.000
_cell.angle_alpha   90.00
_cell.angle_beta   90.00
_cell.angle_gamma   90.00
#
_symmetry.space_group_name_H-M   'P 1'
#
loop_
_entity.id
_entity.type
_entity.pdbx_description
1 polymer ?
#
loop_
_entity_poly.entity_id
_entity_poly.type
_entity_poly.pdbx_seq_one_letter_code
_entity_poly.pdbx_strand_id
1 'polypeptide(L)'
;MAGMAGAGLAVVSWAALGREPRLAEPYEHLLVLDPPPVAGALPLVETAPGRGFGHLAWGEPECSFTQSYWREQLDLRPALSHVWRALPRGDGPVGGDALTRVLRGEDSYPRGGALAARLLRVLRELGLVELDRDGRSCTSVDRPRTELDRSATHRAYAARLAQAERHLSAGAQPDERRVAPLGKAS
;
A
#
# COMPACT_ATOMS: atom_id res chain seq x y z
N MET A 1 -16.21 -29.59 17.09
CA MET A 1 -17.06 -28.52 17.65
C MET A 1 -16.94 -27.31 16.75
N ALA A 2 -17.99 -26.98 16.01
CA ALA A 2 -18.04 -25.85 15.09
C ALA A 2 -18.98 -24.79 15.69
N GLY A 3 -18.42 -23.67 16.13
CA GLY A 3 -19.16 -22.46 16.39
C GLY A 3 -19.00 -21.54 15.19
N MET A 4 -19.85 -21.69 14.17
CA MET A 4 -19.94 -20.66 13.12
C MET A 4 -20.65 -19.47 13.75
N ALA A 5 -19.94 -18.35 13.91
CA ALA A 5 -20.59 -17.08 14.14
C ALA A 5 -21.56 -16.85 12.96
N GLY A 6 -22.87 -16.87 13.23
CA GLY A 6 -23.93 -16.67 12.23
C GLY A 6 -23.99 -15.24 11.68
N ALA A 7 -23.10 -14.35 12.12
CA ALA A 7 -22.92 -13.00 11.63
C ALA A 7 -21.75 -12.97 10.64
N GLY A 8 -21.97 -12.41 9.45
CA GLY A 8 -20.92 -12.31 8.42
C GLY A 8 -19.69 -11.53 8.91
N LEU A 9 -18.53 -11.89 8.38
CA LEU A 9 -17.26 -11.20 8.64
C LEU A 9 -17.13 -10.00 7.68
N ALA A 10 -16.82 -8.83 8.23
CA ALA A 10 -16.38 -7.69 7.44
C ALA A 10 -14.85 -7.62 7.43
N VAL A 11 -14.28 -7.34 6.26
CA VAL A 11 -12.83 -7.24 6.07
C VAL A 11 -12.51 -5.86 5.52
N VAL A 12 -11.52 -5.20 6.12
CA VAL A 12 -11.04 -3.87 5.71
C VAL A 12 -9.51 -3.87 5.66
N SER A 13 -8.93 -3.13 4.72
CA SER A 13 -7.47 -2.95 4.68
C SER A 13 -7.00 -1.87 5.65
N TRP A 14 -5.74 -1.93 6.08
CA TRP A 14 -5.09 -0.87 6.86
C TRP A 14 -5.25 0.53 6.25
N ALA A 15 -5.14 0.64 4.92
CA ALA A 15 -5.29 1.91 4.23
C ALA A 15 -6.71 2.47 4.30
N ALA A 16 -7.73 1.61 4.26
CA ALA A 16 -9.12 2.02 4.40
C ALA A 16 -9.45 2.38 5.86
N LEU A 17 -9.01 1.57 6.82
CA LEU A 17 -9.20 1.84 8.25
C LEU A 17 -8.51 3.14 8.70
N GLY A 18 -7.29 3.42 8.21
CA GLY A 18 -6.60 4.67 8.51
C GLY A 18 -7.24 5.91 7.88
N ARG A 19 -8.05 5.75 6.82
CA ARG A 19 -8.82 6.85 6.21
C ARG A 19 -10.17 7.07 6.88
N GLU A 20 -10.82 5.98 7.31
CA GLU A 20 -12.13 6.01 7.97
C GLU A 20 -12.10 5.08 9.21
N PRO A 21 -11.61 5.57 10.36
CA PRO A 21 -11.55 4.77 11.58
C PRO A 21 -12.92 4.30 12.09
N ARG A 22 -14.01 5.01 11.73
CA ARG A 22 -15.37 4.66 12.16
C ARG A 22 -15.89 3.35 11.59
N LEU A 23 -15.22 2.79 10.57
CA LEU A 23 -15.53 1.46 10.04
C LEU A 23 -15.45 0.36 11.11
N ALA A 24 -14.71 0.59 12.19
CA ALA A 24 -14.61 -0.33 13.31
C ALA A 24 -15.74 -0.19 14.36
N GLU A 25 -16.48 0.93 14.40
CA GLU A 25 -17.48 1.23 15.44
C GLU A 25 -18.56 0.17 15.65
N PRO A 26 -19.11 -0.47 14.60
CA PRO A 26 -20.18 -1.45 14.77
C PRO A 26 -19.69 -2.79 15.37
N TYR A 27 -18.38 -3.01 15.50
CA TYR A 27 -17.81 -4.32 15.80
C TYR A 27 -17.23 -4.40 17.22
N GLU A 28 -17.69 -5.40 17.98
CA GLU A 28 -17.16 -5.69 19.32
C GLU A 28 -15.79 -6.39 19.29
N HIS A 29 -15.48 -7.09 18.19
CA HIS A 29 -14.20 -7.79 18.04
C HIS A 29 -13.53 -7.37 16.74
N LEU A 30 -12.30 -6.88 16.85
CA LEU A 30 -11.44 -6.59 15.71
C LEU A 30 -10.34 -7.63 15.68
N LEU A 31 -10.24 -8.35 14.57
CA LEU A 31 -9.16 -9.29 14.30
C LEU A 31 -8.21 -8.67 13.29
N VAL A 32 -6.93 -8.60 13.65
CA VAL A 32 -5.88 -8.08 12.81
C VAL A 32 -5.05 -9.26 12.32
N LEU A 33 -5.16 -9.56 11.03
CA LEU A 33 -4.56 -10.75 10.41
C LEU A 33 -3.11 -10.54 9.97
N ASP A 34 -2.74 -9.30 9.63
CA ASP A 34 -1.41 -8.94 9.17
C ASP A 34 -0.84 -7.77 9.98
N PRO A 35 0.47 -7.78 10.31
CA PRO A 35 1.09 -6.68 11.03
C PRO A 35 1.00 -5.39 10.19
N PRO A 36 0.74 -4.23 10.81
CA PRO A 36 0.74 -2.99 10.06
C PRO A 36 2.14 -2.68 9.50
N PRO A 37 2.25 -1.95 8.37
CA PRO A 37 3.56 -1.55 7.83
C PRO A 37 4.29 -0.52 8.70
N VAL A 38 3.63 0.08 9.69
CA VAL A 38 4.21 1.11 10.55
C VAL A 38 3.66 1.01 11.96
N ALA A 39 4.52 1.26 12.95
CA ALA A 39 4.15 1.18 14.36
C ALA A 39 2.93 2.04 14.75
N GLY A 40 2.70 3.15 14.05
CA GLY A 40 1.58 4.07 14.31
C GLY A 40 0.20 3.57 13.91
N ALA A 41 0.08 2.40 13.28
CA ALA A 41 -1.21 1.83 12.88
C ALA A 41 -1.81 0.88 13.93
N LEU A 42 -1.03 0.30 14.84
CA LEU A 42 -1.59 -0.45 15.98
C LEU A 42 -2.48 0.42 16.87
N PRO A 43 -2.09 1.67 17.21
CA PRO A 43 -2.98 2.59 17.90
C PRO A 43 -4.33 2.80 17.22
N LEU A 44 -4.48 2.61 15.90
CA LEU A 44 -5.79 2.71 15.24
C LEU A 44 -6.74 1.59 15.66
N VAL A 45 -6.20 0.42 16.01
CA VAL A 45 -6.97 -0.70 16.57
C VAL A 45 -7.21 -0.48 18.06
N GLU A 46 -6.23 0.07 18.79
CA GLU A 46 -6.32 0.39 20.22
C GLU A 46 -7.17 1.64 20.54
N THR A 47 -7.47 2.46 19.53
CA THR A 47 -8.28 3.69 19.66
C THR A 47 -9.50 3.67 18.75
N ALA A 48 -9.74 2.56 18.05
CA ALA A 48 -10.95 2.36 17.27
C ALA A 48 -12.17 2.66 18.17
N PRO A 49 -13.04 3.59 17.78
CA PRO A 49 -14.18 3.95 18.61
C PRO A 49 -15.06 2.71 18.80
N GLY A 50 -15.31 2.31 20.05
CA GLY A 50 -16.01 1.06 20.36
C GLY A 50 -15.68 0.55 21.76
N ARG A 51 -16.47 -0.39 22.28
CA ARG A 51 -16.24 -1.06 23.58
C ARG A 51 -15.52 -2.42 23.44
N GLY A 52 -14.92 -2.64 22.28
CA GLY A 52 -14.51 -3.96 21.82
C GLY A 52 -13.11 -4.42 22.22
N PHE A 53 -12.77 -5.63 21.76
CA PHE A 53 -11.45 -6.27 21.93
C PHE A 53 -10.71 -6.31 20.59
N GLY A 54 -9.43 -5.90 20.59
CA GLY A 54 -8.50 -6.11 19.48
C GLY A 54 -7.70 -7.39 19.66
N HIS A 55 -7.71 -8.25 18.65
CA HIS A 55 -6.95 -9.50 18.60
C HIS A 55 -5.90 -9.43 17.50
N LEU A 56 -4.64 -9.66 17.86
CA LEU A 56 -3.54 -9.72 16.92
C LEU A 56 -3.32 -11.19 16.55
N ALA A 57 -3.44 -11.54 15.28
CA ALA A 57 -3.44 -12.92 14.81
C ALA A 57 -2.51 -13.13 13.62
N TRP A 58 -1.27 -12.66 13.75
CA TRP A 58 -0.20 -12.91 12.80
C TRP A 58 0.94 -13.66 13.47
N GLY A 59 1.67 -14.49 12.76
CA GLY A 59 2.94 -15.05 13.18
C GLY A 59 4.05 -14.70 12.19
N GLU A 60 5.14 -15.45 12.25
CA GLU A 60 6.24 -15.29 11.30
C GLU A 60 5.80 -15.41 9.82
N PRO A 61 4.90 -16.34 9.42
CA PRO A 61 4.44 -16.42 8.04
C PRO A 61 3.73 -15.15 7.56
N GLU A 62 2.85 -14.59 8.39
CA GLU A 62 2.11 -13.37 8.09
C GLU A 62 3.04 -12.15 8.06
N CYS A 63 4.05 -12.08 8.94
CA CYS A 63 5.10 -11.07 8.89
C CYS A 63 5.89 -11.12 7.57
N SER A 64 6.33 -12.31 7.17
CA SER A 64 7.07 -12.55 5.93
C SER A 64 6.24 -12.19 4.69
N PHE A 65 4.97 -12.59 4.66
CA PHE A 65 4.03 -12.23 3.60
C PHE A 65 3.86 -10.71 3.53
N THR A 66 3.62 -10.08 4.67
CA THR A 66 3.39 -8.63 4.77
C THR A 66 4.61 -7.84 4.32
N GLN A 67 5.80 -8.27 4.69
CA GLN A 67 7.05 -7.66 4.22
C GLN A 67 7.16 -7.74 2.69
N SER A 68 6.82 -8.89 2.11
CA SER A 68 6.85 -9.10 0.66
C SER A 68 5.83 -8.21 -0.06
N TYR A 69 4.60 -8.13 0.47
CA TYR A 69 3.55 -7.25 -0.03
C TYR A 69 3.99 -5.77 -0.01
N TRP A 70 4.51 -5.29 1.12
CA TRP A 70 4.93 -3.88 1.22
C TRP A 70 6.15 -3.57 0.36
N ARG A 71 7.05 -4.52 0.15
CA ARG A 71 8.16 -4.37 -0.81
C ARG A 71 7.63 -4.17 -2.23
N GLU A 72 6.69 -5.01 -2.67
CA GLU A 72 6.05 -4.86 -3.99
C GLU A 72 5.35 -3.50 -4.15
N GLN A 73 4.75 -2.99 -3.08
CA GLN A 73 3.95 -1.77 -3.09
C GLN A 73 4.76 -0.47 -2.94
N LEU A 74 5.96 -0.55 -2.35
CA LEU A 74 6.77 0.61 -1.96
C LEU A 74 8.15 0.66 -2.65
N ASP A 75 8.72 -0.47 -3.07
CA ASP A 75 9.90 -0.48 -3.95
C ASP A 75 9.46 -0.16 -5.39
N LEU A 76 9.51 1.12 -5.72
CA LEU A 76 9.05 1.60 -7.02
C LEU A 76 10.05 1.29 -8.14
N ARG A 77 11.31 0.95 -7.85
CA ARG A 77 12.38 0.92 -8.86
C ARG A 77 12.18 -0.17 -9.93
N PRO A 78 11.81 -1.42 -9.60
CA PRO A 78 11.53 -2.44 -10.60
C PRO A 78 10.36 -2.03 -11.51
N ALA A 79 9.26 -1.58 -10.93
CA ALA A 79 8.06 -1.18 -11.67
C ALA A 79 8.28 0.07 -12.53
N LEU A 80 9.02 1.06 -12.03
CA LEU A 80 9.42 2.25 -12.80
C LEU A 80 10.25 1.86 -14.03
N SER A 81 11.22 0.96 -13.85
CA SER A 81 12.07 0.50 -14.94
C SER A 81 11.26 -0.23 -16.02
N HIS A 82 10.29 -1.06 -15.60
CA HIS A 82 9.38 -1.73 -16.50
C HIS A 82 8.50 -0.74 -17.28
N VAL A 83 7.78 0.15 -16.57
CA VAL A 83 6.91 1.15 -17.20
C VAL A 83 7.69 2.06 -18.13
N TRP A 84 8.85 2.55 -17.71
CA TRP A 84 9.68 3.42 -18.55
C TRP A 84 10.09 2.72 -19.85
N ARG A 85 10.52 1.46 -19.80
CA ARG A 85 10.90 0.71 -21.01
C ARG A 85 9.72 0.42 -21.93
N ALA A 86 8.54 0.21 -21.36
CA ALA A 86 7.34 -0.11 -22.12
C ALA A 86 6.63 1.12 -22.73
N LEU A 87 6.96 2.34 -22.28
CA LEU A 87 6.42 3.56 -22.88
C LEU A 87 7.05 3.81 -24.26
N PRO A 88 6.24 4.04 -25.31
CA PRO A 88 6.72 4.40 -26.64
C PRO A 88 7.61 5.65 -26.62
N ARG A 89 8.56 5.73 -27.55
CA ARG A 89 9.52 6.84 -27.67
C ARG A 89 9.26 7.63 -28.92
N GLY A 90 8.94 8.91 -28.77
CA GLY A 90 8.82 9.83 -29.91
C GLY A 90 7.52 9.75 -30.72
N ASP A 91 6.63 8.79 -30.45
CA ASP A 91 5.40 8.56 -31.25
C ASP A 91 4.14 9.26 -30.71
N GLY A 92 4.31 10.36 -29.96
CA GLY A 92 3.19 11.13 -29.41
C GLY A 92 2.54 10.50 -28.15
N PRO A 93 1.35 10.98 -27.75
CA PRO A 93 0.71 10.57 -26.50
C PRO A 93 0.17 9.12 -26.57
N VAL A 94 0.44 8.33 -25.53
CA VAL A 94 -0.19 7.02 -25.32
C VAL A 94 -1.34 7.15 -24.32
N GLY A 95 -2.53 6.67 -24.70
CA GLY A 95 -3.75 6.72 -23.88
C GLY A 95 -4.50 5.39 -23.84
N GLY A 96 -5.67 5.41 -23.19
CA GLY A 96 -6.64 4.31 -23.20
C GLY A 96 -6.07 2.97 -22.76
N ASP A 97 -6.42 1.91 -23.48
CA ASP A 97 -6.03 0.52 -23.17
C ASP A 97 -4.52 0.29 -23.29
N ALA A 98 -3.85 1.02 -24.19
CA ALA A 98 -2.40 0.93 -24.37
C ALA A 98 -1.67 1.42 -23.11
N LEU A 99 -2.03 2.61 -22.61
CA LEU A 99 -1.47 3.13 -21.35
C LEU A 99 -1.86 2.23 -20.17
N THR A 100 -3.11 1.76 -20.14
CA THR A 100 -3.59 0.85 -19.08
C THR A 100 -2.77 -0.43 -19.02
N ARG A 101 -2.47 -1.06 -20.17
CA ARG A 101 -1.66 -2.28 -20.23
C ARG A 101 -0.25 -2.06 -19.70
N VAL A 102 0.41 -0.97 -20.12
CA VAL A 102 1.74 -0.59 -19.62
C VAL A 102 1.74 -0.41 -18.10
N LEU A 103 0.74 0.30 -17.58
CA LEU A 103 0.64 0.59 -16.14
C LEU A 103 0.32 -0.66 -15.31
N ARG A 104 -0.56 -1.55 -15.80
CA ARG A 104 -0.90 -2.82 -15.12
C ARG A 104 0.26 -3.82 -15.16
N GLY A 105 1.10 -3.77 -16.19
CA GLY A 105 2.12 -4.80 -16.44
C GLY A 105 1.51 -6.07 -17.02
N GLU A 106 2.38 -7.03 -17.33
CA GLU A 106 2.03 -8.30 -17.98
C GLU A 106 2.13 -9.50 -17.03
N ASP A 107 2.44 -9.25 -15.76
CA ASP A 107 2.59 -10.28 -14.74
C ASP A 107 1.24 -10.90 -14.34
N SER A 108 1.27 -12.11 -13.76
CA SER A 108 0.07 -12.81 -13.27
C SER A 108 -0.75 -12.02 -12.24
N TYR A 109 -0.14 -11.01 -11.63
CA TYR A 109 -0.75 -10.10 -10.67
C TYR A 109 -0.63 -8.66 -11.20
N PRO A 110 -1.69 -8.09 -11.81
CA PRO A 110 -1.61 -6.76 -12.38
C PRO A 110 -1.49 -5.69 -11.30
N ARG A 111 -0.65 -4.68 -11.55
CA ARG A 111 -0.46 -3.55 -10.63
C ARG A 111 -1.77 -2.80 -10.37
N GLY A 112 -2.02 -2.48 -9.11
CA GLY A 112 -3.16 -1.66 -8.71
C GLY A 112 -3.03 -0.19 -9.14
N GLY A 113 -4.17 0.49 -9.28
CA GLY A 113 -4.21 1.89 -9.71
C GLY A 113 -3.43 2.85 -8.81
N ALA A 114 -3.35 2.58 -7.51
CA ALA A 114 -2.55 3.36 -6.58
C ALA A 114 -1.04 3.29 -6.87
N LEU A 115 -0.53 2.11 -7.23
CA LEU A 115 0.86 1.94 -7.64
C LEU A 115 1.09 2.65 -8.98
N ALA A 116 0.24 2.42 -9.98
CA ALA A 116 0.32 3.10 -11.27
C ALA A 116 0.37 4.64 -11.15
N ALA A 117 -0.46 5.21 -10.28
CA ALA A 117 -0.47 6.65 -10.01
C ALA A 117 0.86 7.16 -9.40
N ARG A 118 1.48 6.38 -8.50
CA ARG A 118 2.80 6.72 -7.93
C ARG A 118 3.89 6.68 -9.01
N LEU A 119 3.87 5.66 -9.88
CA LEU A 119 4.84 5.52 -10.97
C LEU A 119 4.79 6.71 -11.92
N LEU A 120 3.59 7.07 -12.38
CA LEU A 120 3.39 8.25 -13.24
C LEU A 120 3.82 9.55 -12.55
N ARG A 121 3.55 9.68 -11.25
CA ARG A 121 3.99 10.84 -10.48
C ARG A 121 5.51 10.97 -10.42
N VAL A 122 6.23 9.88 -10.17
CA VAL A 122 7.71 9.88 -10.18
C VAL A 122 8.24 10.23 -11.55
N LEU A 123 7.75 9.60 -12.62
CA LEU A 123 8.21 9.89 -13.99
C LEU A 123 7.99 11.36 -14.36
N ARG A 124 6.86 11.94 -13.95
CA ARG A 124 6.57 13.36 -14.15
C ARG A 124 7.49 14.27 -13.34
N GLU A 125 7.74 13.95 -12.06
CA GLU A 125 8.69 14.72 -11.22
C GLU A 125 10.11 14.70 -11.78
N LEU A 126 10.50 13.63 -12.46
CA LEU A 126 11.78 13.50 -13.15
C LEU A 126 11.79 14.16 -14.54
N GLY A 127 10.67 14.71 -15.00
CA GLY A 127 10.52 15.31 -16.33
C GLY A 127 10.65 14.30 -17.47
N LEU A 128 10.41 13.02 -17.20
CA LEU A 128 10.51 11.92 -18.16
C LEU A 128 9.20 11.70 -18.92
N VAL A 129 8.07 12.16 -18.36
CA VAL A 129 6.77 12.10 -19.02
C VAL A 129 5.97 13.38 -18.78
N GLU A 130 5.13 13.72 -19.75
CA GLU A 130 4.05 14.68 -19.63
C GLU A 130 2.72 13.94 -19.53
N LEU A 131 1.81 14.45 -18.69
CA LEU A 131 0.51 13.82 -18.44
C LEU A 131 -0.60 14.77 -18.85
N ASP A 132 -1.44 14.34 -19.76
CA ASP A 132 -2.74 14.93 -20.02
C ASP A 132 -3.79 14.17 -19.21
N ARG A 133 -4.30 14.81 -18.16
CA ARG A 133 -5.28 14.20 -17.25
C ARG A 133 -6.67 14.14 -17.86
N ASP A 134 -7.00 15.10 -18.72
CA ASP A 134 -8.32 15.23 -19.31
C ASP A 134 -8.45 14.24 -20.47
N GLY A 135 -7.44 14.19 -21.35
CA GLY A 135 -7.32 13.18 -22.40
C GLY A 135 -6.83 11.81 -21.91
N ARG A 136 -6.51 11.66 -20.62
CA ARG A 136 -6.02 10.43 -19.99
C ARG A 136 -4.86 9.79 -20.76
N SER A 137 -3.89 10.61 -21.12
CA SER A 137 -2.75 10.21 -21.94
C SER A 137 -1.41 10.61 -21.31
N CYS A 138 -0.35 9.96 -21.79
CA CYS A 138 1.01 10.12 -21.30
C CYS A 138 1.95 10.23 -22.50
N THR A 139 2.85 11.21 -22.49
CA THR A 139 3.86 11.39 -23.54
C THR A 139 5.24 11.24 -22.93
N SER A 140 6.08 10.37 -23.51
CA SER A 140 7.47 10.27 -23.08
C SER A 140 8.26 11.49 -23.55
N VAL A 141 9.07 12.06 -22.68
CA VAL A 141 9.98 13.16 -23.02
C VAL A 141 11.38 12.60 -23.16
N ASP A 142 12.05 12.91 -24.27
CA ASP A 142 13.45 12.54 -24.42
C ASP A 142 14.32 13.37 -23.48
N ARG A 143 15.06 12.68 -22.61
CA ARG A 143 15.88 13.26 -21.55
C ARG A 143 17.08 12.35 -21.29
N PRO A 144 18.22 12.94 -20.91
CA PRO A 144 19.34 12.15 -20.44
C PRO A 144 18.96 11.35 -19.20
N ARG A 145 19.72 10.26 -18.96
CA ARG A 145 19.58 9.43 -17.77
C ARG A 145 19.55 10.31 -16.51
N THR A 146 18.56 10.07 -15.66
CA THR A 146 18.37 10.80 -14.40
C THR A 146 18.41 9.86 -13.22
N GLU A 147 18.71 10.42 -12.05
CA GLU A 147 18.70 9.71 -10.78
C GLU A 147 17.28 9.75 -10.17
N LEU A 148 16.85 8.61 -9.63
CA LEU A 148 15.54 8.48 -9.00
C LEU A 148 15.42 9.34 -7.75
N ASP A 149 16.54 9.59 -7.06
CA ASP A 149 16.57 10.40 -5.83
C ASP A 149 16.26 11.87 -6.07
N ARG A 150 16.14 12.34 -7.32
CA ARG A 150 15.61 13.67 -7.62
C ARG A 150 14.09 13.75 -7.43
N SER A 151 13.36 12.64 -7.51
CA SER A 151 11.92 12.60 -7.23
C SER A 151 11.64 12.57 -5.72
N ALA A 152 10.89 13.57 -5.26
CA ALA A 152 10.42 13.63 -3.86
C ALA A 152 9.51 12.45 -3.53
N THR A 153 8.66 12.03 -4.48
CA THR A 153 7.81 10.86 -4.33
C THR A 153 8.64 9.58 -4.16
N HIS A 154 9.64 9.35 -5.01
CA HIS A 154 10.51 8.18 -4.89
C HIS A 154 11.17 8.10 -3.50
N ARG A 155 11.78 9.20 -3.04
CA ARG A 155 12.42 9.25 -1.71
C ARG A 155 11.43 8.98 -0.58
N ALA A 156 10.21 9.54 -0.65
CA ALA A 156 9.20 9.34 0.37
C ALA A 156 8.75 7.87 0.48
N TYR A 157 8.59 7.18 -0.66
CA TYR A 157 8.21 5.77 -0.68
C TYR A 157 9.36 4.85 -0.26
N ALA A 158 10.61 5.16 -0.64
CA ALA A 158 11.79 4.45 -0.16
C ALA A 158 11.95 4.58 1.38
N ALA A 159 11.73 5.78 1.93
CA ALA A 159 11.75 5.99 3.37
C ALA A 159 10.66 5.20 4.11
N ARG A 160 9.45 5.11 3.53
CA ARG A 160 8.35 4.29 4.06
C ARG A 160 8.67 2.80 4.01
N LEU A 161 9.26 2.31 2.92
CA LEU A 161 9.70 0.91 2.82
C LEU A 161 10.72 0.59 3.91
N ALA A 162 11.73 1.43 4.07
CA ALA A 162 12.75 1.24 5.09
C ALA A 162 12.15 1.25 6.52
N GLN A 163 11.14 2.09 6.77
CA GLN A 163 10.40 2.08 8.04
C GLN A 163 9.64 0.77 8.24
N ALA A 164 8.95 0.29 7.21
CA ALA A 164 8.20 -0.96 7.26
C ALA A 164 9.10 -2.17 7.50
N GLU A 165 10.22 -2.26 6.78
CA GLU A 165 11.19 -3.35 6.98
C GLU A 165 11.76 -3.35 8.40
N ARG A 166 12.15 -2.18 8.94
CA ARG A 166 12.60 -2.10 10.34
C ARG A 166 11.52 -2.54 11.34
N HIS A 167 10.27 -2.15 11.12
CA HIS A 167 9.18 -2.50 12.01
C HIS A 167 8.84 -3.98 11.97
N LEU A 168 8.73 -4.56 10.77
CA LEU A 168 8.36 -5.95 10.58
C LEU A 168 9.47 -6.90 11.03
N SER A 169 10.74 -6.56 10.81
CA SER A 169 11.88 -7.34 11.35
C SER A 169 11.98 -7.29 12.88
N ALA A 170 11.41 -6.26 13.53
CA ALA A 170 11.36 -6.16 14.99
C ALA A 170 10.10 -6.77 15.61
N GLY A 171 9.07 -7.07 14.80
CA GLY A 171 7.71 -7.38 15.24
C GLY A 171 7.31 -8.87 15.20
N ALA A 172 8.26 -9.80 15.05
CA ALA A 172 8.02 -11.23 14.86
C ALA A 172 7.42 -11.99 16.05
N GLN A 173 7.03 -11.31 17.13
CA GLN A 173 6.37 -11.96 18.27
C GLN A 173 5.14 -11.17 18.73
N PRO A 174 3.94 -11.56 18.30
CA PRO A 174 2.79 -11.44 19.16
C PRO A 174 2.90 -12.55 20.21
N ASP A 175 3.41 -12.15 21.38
CA ASP A 175 2.84 -12.71 22.61
C ASP A 175 1.33 -12.45 22.57
N GLU A 176 0.48 -13.26 23.20
CA GLU A 176 -0.99 -13.13 23.22
C GLU A 176 -1.45 -11.80 23.87
N ARG A 177 -1.12 -10.67 23.24
CA ARG A 177 -1.46 -9.34 23.68
C ARG A 177 -2.92 -9.14 23.33
N ARG A 178 -3.78 -9.47 24.29
CA ARG A 178 -5.05 -8.76 24.43
C ARG A 178 -4.72 -7.28 24.54
N VAL A 179 -5.07 -6.52 23.52
CA VAL A 179 -5.15 -5.07 23.69
C VAL A 179 -6.21 -4.84 24.77
N ALA A 180 -5.83 -4.15 25.85
CA ALA A 180 -6.70 -3.82 26.96
C ALA A 180 -8.00 -3.14 26.45
N PRO A 181 -9.12 -3.21 27.19
CA PRO A 181 -10.38 -2.61 26.75
C PRO A 181 -10.18 -1.16 26.30
N LEU A 182 -10.65 -0.87 25.08
CA LEU A 182 -10.63 0.45 24.46
C LEU A 182 -11.24 1.46 25.44
N GLY A 183 -10.45 2.47 25.83
CA GLY A 183 -10.75 3.35 26.95
C GLY A 183 -12.11 4.03 26.87
N LYS A 184 -12.78 4.20 28.02
CA LYS A 184 -14.08 4.87 28.12
C LYS A 184 -13.97 6.32 27.66
N ALA A 185 -14.74 6.71 26.65
CA ALA A 185 -15.00 8.12 26.36
C ALA A 185 -15.60 8.79 27.62
N SER A 186 -14.95 9.87 28.07
CA SER A 186 -15.45 10.77 29.12
C SER A 186 -16.42 11.79 28.53
#